data_AF-A0A1X7KJT4-F1
#
_entry.id   AF-A0A1X7KJT4-F1
#
_cell.length_a   1.000
_cell.length_b   1.000
_cell.length_c   1.000
_cell.angle_alpha   90.00
_cell.angle_beta   90.00
_cell.angle_gamma   90.00
#
_symmetry.space_group_name_H-M   'P 1'
#
loop_
_entity.id
_entity.type
_entity.pdbx_description
1 polymer ?
#
loop_
_entity_poly.entity_id
_entity_poly.type
_entity_poly.pdbx_seq_one_letter_code
_entity_poly.pdbx_strand_id
1 'polypeptide(L)'
;MKSKLLKTVVLASSLVFLNCGDDVTSAISDFTASLSSSSAGEVQPGTSSDSRWSAGAEISSSDAAQPTSGTTVEAGSSATVPGSSADVGPQAGSSSAAAPGAESSADVAASSSSDDKCLASSLPNACGDAPASSSATAPAVSSSSEKAPAVSSSSSEEKVESSSSEAAKPKGVFLAEGTDETKDQLKVKYIERTGHDGGGILAYPEQLSNDQKHAVVVWGPGGGTEPGAYGGIIRRLASHGFVVIALRESPGNATQAIPALNWLEKKNKDPNDPLYQKLDMTKVGCSGHSMGGLESEQALIKDDRVITAMLNNSGDLGHTAMSQVSTSKTIGIVYGEGGMERPNAEADYNNRGVKAPACLIKMTGGQGNECQQGECGWGHGSGPWGGMAATVAWMRWHLGGEDNRKADFVGSSGKYINGPIVGERGNWKGQCKNF
;
A
#
# COMPACT_ATOMS: atom_id res chain seq x y z
N MET A 1 -28.80 -33.89 -28.50
CA MET A 1 -29.34 -33.46 -27.20
C MET A 1 -28.52 -34.04 -26.06
N LYS A 2 -28.02 -33.19 -25.14
CA LYS A 2 -27.89 -33.40 -23.68
C LYS A 2 -26.94 -32.36 -23.10
N SER A 3 -27.51 -31.31 -22.49
CA SER A 3 -26.74 -30.37 -21.66
C SER A 3 -26.37 -31.03 -20.32
N LYS A 4 -25.25 -30.63 -19.73
CA LYS A 4 -24.98 -30.79 -18.30
C LYS A 4 -24.77 -29.40 -17.70
N LEU A 5 -25.69 -28.96 -16.85
CA LEU A 5 -25.46 -27.82 -15.97
C LEU A 5 -24.29 -28.14 -15.03
N LEU A 6 -23.34 -27.21 -14.93
CA LEU A 6 -22.41 -27.15 -13.82
C LEU A 6 -22.99 -26.14 -12.81
N LYS A 7 -23.24 -26.57 -11.57
CA LYS A 7 -23.64 -25.67 -10.49
C LYS A 7 -22.39 -25.14 -9.80
N THR A 8 -22.13 -23.84 -9.91
CA THR A 8 -21.10 -23.18 -9.11
C THR A 8 -21.54 -23.16 -7.65
N VAL A 9 -20.71 -23.71 -6.76
CA VAL A 9 -20.89 -23.57 -5.30
C VAL A 9 -20.14 -22.32 -4.87
N VAL A 10 -20.87 -21.33 -4.37
CA VAL A 10 -20.27 -20.19 -3.66
C VAL A 10 -20.01 -20.64 -2.23
N LEU A 11 -18.75 -20.86 -1.86
CA LEU A 11 -18.38 -20.96 -0.45
C LEU A 11 -18.35 -19.55 0.15
N ALA A 12 -19.21 -19.31 1.14
CA ALA A 12 -19.05 -18.20 2.05
C ALA A 12 -17.94 -18.55 3.06
N SER A 13 -16.83 -17.83 3.04
CA SER A 13 -15.74 -18.02 4.00
C SER A 13 -16.14 -17.43 5.36
N SER A 14 -16.52 -18.29 6.31
CA SER A 14 -16.77 -17.89 7.70
C SER A 14 -15.50 -17.35 8.36
N LEU A 15 -15.53 -16.09 8.82
CA LEU A 15 -14.49 -15.52 9.66
C LEU A 15 -14.49 -16.23 11.03
N VAL A 16 -13.41 -16.95 11.32
CA VAL A 16 -13.15 -17.52 12.66
C VAL A 16 -12.41 -16.48 13.48
N PHE A 17 -13.07 -15.96 14.52
CA PHE A 17 -12.43 -15.07 15.49
C PHE A 17 -11.48 -15.86 16.39
N LEU A 18 -10.17 -15.67 16.24
CA LEU A 18 -9.22 -16.00 17.31
C LEU A 18 -9.09 -14.82 18.26
N ASN A 19 -9.60 -14.99 19.47
CA ASN A 19 -9.42 -14.06 20.57
C ASN A 19 -8.11 -14.38 21.31
N CYS A 20 -6.99 -13.80 20.85
CA CYS A 20 -5.70 -13.92 21.54
C CYS A 20 -5.65 -12.93 22.71
N GLY A 21 -5.84 -13.44 23.93
CA GLY A 21 -5.58 -12.70 25.16
C GLY A 21 -4.12 -12.80 25.61
N ASP A 22 -3.67 -11.77 26.31
CA ASP A 22 -2.53 -11.65 27.23
C ASP A 22 -1.55 -12.85 27.35
N ASP A 23 -0.46 -12.85 26.57
CA ASP A 23 0.76 -13.59 26.94
C ASP A 23 2.05 -13.04 26.26
N VAL A 24 2.36 -11.74 26.47
CA VAL A 24 3.57 -11.09 25.93
C VAL A 24 4.27 -10.18 26.96
N THR A 25 4.31 -10.58 28.23
CA THR A 25 4.92 -9.79 29.33
C THR A 25 5.93 -10.56 30.19
N SER A 26 6.11 -11.86 29.99
CA SER A 26 6.97 -12.75 30.80
C SER A 26 8.40 -12.93 30.28
N ALA A 27 8.69 -12.55 29.02
CA ALA A 27 9.93 -12.92 28.33
C ALA A 27 11.09 -11.89 28.39
N ILE A 28 11.00 -10.84 29.22
CA ILE A 28 11.96 -9.72 29.25
C ILE A 28 12.62 -9.51 30.63
N SER A 29 12.08 -10.08 31.71
CA SER A 29 12.58 -9.88 33.08
C SER A 29 13.92 -10.55 33.40
N ASP A 30 14.25 -11.66 32.74
CA ASP A 30 15.29 -12.58 33.23
C ASP A 30 16.70 -12.30 32.67
N PHE A 31 16.85 -11.34 31.75
CA PHE A 31 18.16 -11.02 31.14
C PHE A 31 18.89 -9.83 31.79
N THR A 32 18.29 -9.15 32.78
CA THR A 32 18.90 -7.99 33.48
C THR A 32 19.25 -8.25 34.94
N ALA A 33 19.09 -9.48 35.44
CA ALA A 33 19.27 -9.83 36.85
C ALA A 33 20.65 -10.45 37.19
N SER A 34 21.58 -10.56 36.24
CA SER A 34 22.92 -11.14 36.47
C SER A 34 24.01 -10.41 35.69
N LEU A 35 24.47 -9.27 36.25
CA LEU A 35 25.80 -8.65 36.03
C LEU A 35 25.93 -7.36 36.88
N SER A 36 26.16 -7.49 38.19
CA SER A 36 26.47 -6.36 39.07
C SER A 36 27.24 -6.79 40.32
N SER A 37 28.30 -6.05 40.66
CA SER A 37 29.37 -6.40 41.62
C SER A 37 30.18 -7.65 41.21
N SER A 38 31.47 -7.79 41.55
CA SER A 38 32.31 -7.02 42.47
C SER A 38 33.58 -6.44 41.80
N SER A 39 34.52 -5.89 42.57
CA SER A 39 35.42 -4.81 42.12
C SER A 39 36.93 -5.07 42.30
N ALA A 40 37.70 -4.45 41.39
CA ALA A 40 39.10 -3.98 41.53
C ALA A 40 40.25 -4.99 41.58
N GLY A 41 41.35 -4.64 40.88
CA GLY A 41 42.64 -5.35 40.87
C GLY A 41 43.54 -4.94 39.69
N GLU A 42 44.46 -4.00 39.90
CA GLU A 42 45.46 -3.58 38.89
C GLU A 42 46.71 -4.47 38.90
N VAL A 43 47.17 -4.94 37.73
CA VAL A 43 48.60 -5.26 37.43
C VAL A 43 48.90 -4.97 35.95
N GLN A 44 50.15 -4.62 35.64
CA GLN A 44 50.66 -4.22 34.32
C GLN A 44 50.85 -5.37 33.28
N PRO A 45 51.00 -5.06 31.97
CA PRO A 45 51.10 -6.06 30.89
C PRO A 45 52.52 -6.61 30.64
N GLY A 46 52.62 -7.80 30.03
CA GLY A 46 53.90 -8.45 29.68
C GLY A 46 53.87 -9.35 28.43
N THR A 47 54.65 -8.95 27.41
CA THR A 47 55.43 -9.79 26.46
C THR A 47 54.88 -11.13 25.92
N SER A 48 54.46 -11.09 24.64
CA SER A 48 54.93 -11.94 23.51
C SER A 48 55.46 -13.38 23.71
N SER A 49 54.98 -14.32 22.89
CA SER A 49 55.82 -15.12 21.96
C SER A 49 54.98 -15.95 20.96
N ASP A 50 55.64 -16.43 19.90
CA ASP A 50 55.07 -17.14 18.74
C ASP A 50 54.52 -18.56 19.08
N SER A 51 53.69 -19.17 18.22
CA SER A 51 54.23 -20.04 17.15
C SER A 51 53.16 -20.56 16.16
N ARG A 52 53.62 -20.93 14.96
CA ARG A 52 52.85 -21.67 13.94
C ARG A 52 53.12 -23.17 14.05
N TRP A 53 52.12 -24.02 13.78
CA TRP A 53 52.14 -24.95 12.64
C TRP A 53 50.73 -25.50 12.34
N SER A 54 50.64 -26.48 11.43
CA SER A 54 49.47 -26.72 10.57
C SER A 54 48.82 -28.11 10.68
N ALA A 55 47.56 -28.16 10.26
CA ALA A 55 46.90 -29.22 9.49
C ALA A 55 46.53 -30.58 10.13
N GLY A 56 45.24 -30.94 9.95
CA GLY A 56 44.88 -32.17 9.25
C GLY A 56 44.18 -33.29 10.04
N ALA A 57 42.86 -33.43 9.83
CA ALA A 57 42.15 -34.72 9.69
C ALA A 57 40.70 -34.50 9.22
N GLU A 58 40.20 -35.35 8.32
CA GLU A 58 38.77 -35.51 8.03
C GLU A 58 38.20 -36.69 8.85
N ILE A 59 36.88 -36.85 8.89
CA ILE A 59 36.18 -38.14 8.59
C ILE A 59 34.66 -37.92 8.51
N SER A 60 34.01 -38.70 7.65
CA SER A 60 32.61 -38.55 7.22
C SER A 60 31.53 -38.86 8.27
N SER A 61 30.37 -38.24 8.08
CA SER A 61 29.07 -38.68 8.61
C SER A 61 28.38 -39.72 7.70
N SER A 62 27.54 -40.60 8.24
CA SER A 62 26.65 -41.48 7.45
C SER A 62 25.27 -41.70 8.11
N ASP A 63 24.28 -41.99 7.27
CA ASP A 63 22.84 -41.80 7.48
C ASP A 63 22.08 -42.65 8.53
N ALA A 64 21.00 -42.02 9.02
CA ALA A 64 19.62 -42.50 9.25
C ALA A 64 19.28 -43.96 9.63
N ALA A 65 18.42 -44.10 10.67
CA ALA A 65 17.16 -44.88 10.61
C ALA A 65 16.23 -44.67 11.84
N GLN A 66 14.92 -44.90 11.65
CA GLN A 66 13.83 -45.04 12.63
C GLN A 66 12.98 -46.27 12.21
N PRO A 67 11.94 -46.73 12.95
CA PRO A 67 11.79 -46.97 14.40
C PRO A 67 11.16 -48.36 14.71
N THR A 68 11.05 -48.79 15.98
CA THR A 68 10.23 -49.98 16.38
C THR A 68 9.57 -49.89 17.78
N SER A 69 8.52 -50.71 17.94
CA SER A 69 7.67 -51.07 19.11
C SER A 69 8.35 -51.29 20.49
N GLY A 70 7.65 -51.31 21.65
CA GLY A 70 6.20 -51.15 21.95
C GLY A 70 5.65 -52.22 22.94
N THR A 71 4.64 -51.88 23.79
CA THR A 71 3.85 -52.76 24.74
C THR A 71 4.64 -53.47 25.88
N THR A 72 4.18 -53.71 27.13
CA THR A 72 2.91 -53.48 27.91
C THR A 72 3.31 -53.09 29.40
N VAL A 73 2.64 -53.27 30.56
CA VAL A 73 1.44 -54.02 31.10
C VAL A 73 0.84 -53.35 32.38
N GLU A 74 -0.16 -54.02 32.98
CA GLU A 74 -0.93 -53.87 34.26
C GLU A 74 -0.15 -53.99 35.62
N ALA A 75 -0.71 -53.80 36.84
CA ALA A 75 -1.91 -53.08 37.38
C ALA A 75 -2.02 -53.11 38.95
N GLY A 76 -2.85 -52.23 39.54
CA GLY A 76 -3.49 -52.35 40.89
C GLY A 76 -2.70 -51.85 42.13
N SER A 77 -3.29 -51.57 43.32
CA SER A 77 -4.71 -51.38 43.75
C SER A 77 -4.80 -50.83 45.21
N SER A 78 -5.85 -50.03 45.55
CA SER A 78 -6.24 -49.54 46.91
C SER A 78 -5.27 -48.60 47.65
N ALA A 79 -5.67 -47.64 48.52
CA ALA A 79 -6.96 -47.01 48.93
C ALA A 79 -6.61 -45.61 49.57
N THR A 80 -7.39 -44.80 50.31
CA THR A 80 -8.67 -44.86 51.07
C THR A 80 -9.23 -43.41 51.24
N VAL A 81 -10.40 -43.20 51.90
CA VAL A 81 -10.98 -41.87 52.24
C VAL A 81 -11.52 -41.87 53.70
N PRO A 82 -11.57 -40.72 54.41
CA PRO A 82 -12.79 -39.88 54.49
C PRO A 82 -12.49 -38.35 54.53
N GLY A 83 -13.45 -37.40 54.45
CA GLY A 83 -14.91 -37.45 54.23
C GLY A 83 -15.61 -36.13 54.65
N SER A 84 -16.93 -36.01 54.43
CA SER A 84 -17.85 -34.86 54.75
C SER A 84 -17.63 -33.55 53.96
N SER A 85 -18.64 -32.78 53.50
CA SER A 85 -20.11 -32.96 53.33
C SER A 85 -20.57 -32.00 52.18
N ALA A 86 -21.42 -32.37 51.21
CA ALA A 86 -22.90 -32.47 51.27
C ALA A 86 -23.60 -31.14 51.68
N ASP A 87 -24.58 -30.57 50.96
CA ASP A 87 -25.24 -30.88 49.67
C ASP A 87 -25.85 -29.52 49.11
N VAL A 88 -26.82 -29.28 48.20
CA VAL A 88 -27.97 -30.00 47.59
C VAL A 88 -28.33 -29.43 46.19
N GLY A 89 -28.67 -30.30 45.23
CA GLY A 89 -29.76 -30.20 44.22
C GLY A 89 -29.93 -28.99 43.25
N PRO A 90 -29.93 -29.20 41.91
CA PRO A 90 -30.36 -28.22 40.92
C PRO A 90 -31.86 -28.38 40.53
N GLN A 91 -32.47 -27.36 39.90
CA GLN A 91 -33.78 -27.49 39.27
C GLN A 91 -33.90 -26.64 37.98
N ALA A 92 -34.47 -27.25 36.93
CA ALA A 92 -34.80 -26.58 35.67
C ALA A 92 -36.31 -26.27 35.61
N GLY A 93 -36.69 -25.20 34.90
CA GLY A 93 -38.09 -24.82 34.69
C GLY A 93 -38.25 -23.91 33.48
N SER A 94 -39.05 -24.34 32.51
CA SER A 94 -39.40 -23.55 31.31
C SER A 94 -40.81 -23.00 31.43
N SER A 95 -41.02 -21.75 31.02
CA SER A 95 -42.27 -21.33 30.37
C SER A 95 -42.09 -19.99 29.65
N SER A 96 -42.75 -19.85 28.50
CA SER A 96 -42.82 -18.61 27.73
C SER A 96 -44.28 -18.34 27.35
N ALA A 97 -44.73 -17.09 27.46
CA ALA A 97 -46.09 -16.69 27.10
C ALA A 97 -46.18 -15.17 26.83
N ALA A 98 -46.18 -14.76 25.55
CA ALA A 98 -46.50 -13.40 25.12
C ALA A 98 -46.86 -13.34 23.61
N ALA A 99 -48.14 -13.54 23.29
CA ALA A 99 -48.81 -13.32 22.00
C ALA A 99 -50.33 -13.28 22.30
N PRO A 100 -51.21 -12.61 21.52
CA PRO A 100 -51.14 -12.43 20.06
C PRO A 100 -51.51 -11.02 19.54
N GLY A 101 -51.58 -10.85 18.21
CA GLY A 101 -52.52 -9.90 17.59
C GLY A 101 -52.06 -9.11 16.36
N ALA A 102 -52.06 -9.75 15.18
CA ALA A 102 -52.63 -9.20 13.93
C ALA A 102 -52.28 -10.11 12.73
N GLU A 103 -53.30 -10.59 12.02
CA GLU A 103 -53.16 -11.19 10.68
C GLU A 103 -53.69 -10.22 9.62
N SER A 104 -53.08 -10.23 8.42
CA SER A 104 -53.85 -10.36 7.18
C SER A 104 -52.90 -10.55 5.99
N SER A 105 -53.06 -11.66 5.27
CA SER A 105 -52.37 -11.93 4.01
C SER A 105 -53.26 -11.62 2.81
N ALA A 106 -52.68 -11.14 1.71
CA ALA A 106 -53.23 -11.36 0.37
C ALA A 106 -52.14 -11.27 -0.71
N ASP A 107 -52.25 -12.19 -1.66
CA ASP A 107 -51.51 -12.39 -2.90
C ASP A 107 -51.55 -11.14 -3.85
N VAL A 108 -50.87 -11.06 -5.01
CA VAL A 108 -50.70 -12.11 -6.04
C VAL A 108 -49.52 -11.89 -7.00
N ALA A 109 -49.14 -13.00 -7.66
CA ALA A 109 -48.64 -13.09 -9.03
C ALA A 109 -47.22 -12.57 -9.34
N ALA A 110 -46.30 -13.53 -9.46
CA ALA A 110 -45.14 -13.38 -10.33
C ALA A 110 -45.54 -13.49 -11.81
N SER A 111 -44.82 -12.81 -12.70
CA SER A 111 -44.66 -13.26 -14.09
C SER A 111 -43.29 -12.87 -14.62
N SER A 112 -42.66 -13.80 -15.35
CA SER A 112 -41.38 -13.63 -16.03
C SER A 112 -41.60 -13.61 -17.53
N SER A 113 -40.87 -12.78 -18.26
CA SER A 113 -40.62 -13.03 -19.69
C SER A 113 -39.30 -12.39 -20.12
N SER A 114 -38.65 -13.03 -21.08
CA SER A 114 -37.43 -12.58 -21.73
C SER A 114 -37.58 -12.69 -23.25
N ASP A 115 -36.73 -11.96 -23.96
CA ASP A 115 -36.21 -12.24 -25.31
C ASP A 115 -37.08 -11.98 -26.57
N ASP A 116 -36.41 -11.32 -27.52
CA ASP A 116 -36.48 -11.45 -28.99
C ASP A 116 -37.79 -11.16 -29.77
N LYS A 117 -37.72 -10.13 -30.63
CA LYS A 117 -37.27 -10.33 -32.04
C LYS A 117 -37.00 -9.06 -32.85
N CYS A 118 -36.00 -9.13 -33.72
CA CYS A 118 -35.77 -8.21 -34.84
C CYS A 118 -36.56 -8.61 -36.10
N LEU A 119 -36.87 -7.64 -36.98
CA LEU A 119 -37.09 -7.69 -38.45
C LEU A 119 -37.63 -6.30 -38.88
N ALA A 120 -37.38 -5.72 -40.06
CA ALA A 120 -36.68 -6.17 -41.27
C ALA A 120 -36.02 -4.98 -42.04
N SER A 121 -35.50 -5.27 -43.25
CA SER A 121 -34.85 -4.37 -44.23
C SER A 121 -35.76 -3.24 -44.78
N SER A 122 -35.28 -2.18 -45.48
CA SER A 122 -34.69 -2.25 -46.84
C SER A 122 -34.09 -0.91 -47.35
N LEU A 123 -33.25 -0.98 -48.39
CA LEU A 123 -32.73 0.11 -49.26
C LEU A 123 -33.09 -0.21 -50.74
N PRO A 124 -33.25 0.76 -51.68
CA PRO A 124 -32.11 1.32 -52.44
C PRO A 124 -32.25 2.75 -53.05
N ASN A 125 -31.16 3.20 -53.71
CA ASN A 125 -30.84 4.46 -54.44
C ASN A 125 -31.91 5.16 -55.30
N ALA A 126 -31.78 6.50 -55.45
CA ALA A 126 -31.89 7.24 -56.74
C ALA A 126 -31.29 8.68 -56.72
N CYS A 127 -30.96 9.19 -57.92
CA CYS A 127 -30.26 10.41 -58.38
C CYS A 127 -30.73 11.82 -57.96
N GLY A 128 -29.91 12.87 -58.23
CA GLY A 128 -30.33 14.29 -58.29
C GLY A 128 -29.18 15.34 -58.42
N ASP A 129 -29.29 16.29 -59.36
CA ASP A 129 -28.23 17.22 -59.84
C ASP A 129 -27.96 18.53 -59.04
N ALA A 130 -26.94 19.28 -59.47
CA ALA A 130 -26.61 20.67 -59.06
C ALA A 130 -26.91 21.69 -60.19
N PRO A 131 -26.97 23.02 -59.91
CA PRO A 131 -25.86 23.92 -60.31
C PRO A 131 -25.73 25.21 -59.42
N ALA A 132 -25.08 26.30 -59.86
CA ALA A 132 -23.62 26.54 -59.91
C ALA A 132 -23.30 28.01 -60.29
N SER A 133 -22.37 28.71 -59.60
CA SER A 133 -21.85 30.06 -59.98
C SER A 133 -20.46 30.29 -59.35
N SER A 134 -19.35 30.34 -60.09
CA SER A 134 -18.75 31.48 -60.84
C SER A 134 -17.94 32.46 -59.95
N SER A 135 -16.71 32.91 -60.27
CA SER A 135 -15.96 32.84 -61.55
C SER A 135 -14.42 32.86 -61.38
N ALA A 136 -13.71 32.59 -62.49
CA ALA A 136 -12.24 32.64 -62.68
C ALA A 136 -11.67 34.09 -62.67
N THR A 137 -10.38 34.43 -62.93
CA THR A 137 -9.32 33.78 -63.74
C THR A 137 -7.90 34.30 -63.39
N ALA A 138 -6.83 33.59 -63.80
CA ALA A 138 -5.43 34.09 -63.89
C ALA A 138 -5.03 34.34 -65.37
N PRO A 139 -3.89 35.01 -65.70
CA PRO A 139 -2.71 34.22 -66.17
C PRO A 139 -1.28 34.87 -66.13
N ALA A 140 -0.27 34.01 -66.37
CA ALA A 140 0.95 34.18 -67.21
C ALA A 140 2.08 35.23 -66.97
N VAL A 141 3.23 34.69 -66.52
CA VAL A 141 4.67 34.89 -66.90
C VAL A 141 5.19 36.02 -67.84
N SER A 142 6.31 36.65 -67.43
CA SER A 142 7.57 37.01 -68.19
C SER A 142 8.36 38.10 -67.42
N SER A 143 9.64 38.45 -67.64
CA SER A 143 10.93 37.75 -67.91
C SER A 143 12.04 38.84 -68.04
N SER A 144 13.35 38.49 -68.04
CA SER A 144 14.54 39.38 -68.28
C SER A 144 14.90 40.39 -67.15
N SER A 145 16.16 40.80 -66.92
CA SER A 145 17.47 40.30 -67.43
C SER A 145 18.69 40.70 -66.56
N GLU A 146 19.74 39.87 -66.65
CA GLU A 146 21.20 40.14 -66.51
C GLU A 146 21.78 41.06 -65.41
N LYS A 147 22.80 40.56 -64.68
CA LYS A 147 24.23 40.72 -65.07
C LYS A 147 25.21 40.05 -64.09
N ALA A 148 26.26 39.39 -64.60
CA ALA A 148 27.45 38.95 -63.83
C ALA A 148 28.67 39.82 -64.21
N PRO A 149 29.78 39.85 -63.44
CA PRO A 149 30.78 38.78 -63.57
C PRO A 149 31.65 38.51 -62.29
N ALA A 150 32.73 37.76 -62.51
CA ALA A 150 33.96 37.64 -61.71
C ALA A 150 33.98 36.65 -60.53
N VAL A 151 34.90 35.68 -60.66
CA VAL A 151 35.33 34.76 -59.58
C VAL A 151 36.28 35.45 -58.62
N SER A 152 36.27 35.03 -57.35
CA SER A 152 37.37 35.25 -56.39
C SER A 152 37.37 34.14 -55.36
N SER A 153 38.44 33.35 -55.33
CA SER A 153 38.62 32.27 -54.36
C SER A 153 39.11 32.81 -53.02
N SER A 154 38.40 32.52 -51.93
CA SER A 154 38.94 32.61 -50.58
C SER A 154 38.41 31.46 -49.74
N SER A 155 39.30 30.76 -49.04
CA SER A 155 38.96 29.72 -48.07
C SER A 155 38.68 30.34 -46.71
N SER A 156 37.54 30.01 -46.10
CA SER A 156 37.27 30.30 -44.69
C SER A 156 36.39 29.18 -44.14
N GLU A 157 36.80 28.57 -43.04
CA GLU A 157 36.08 27.47 -42.42
C GLU A 157 34.89 28.02 -41.62
N GLU A 158 33.67 27.83 -42.12
CA GLU A 158 32.48 28.03 -41.30
C GLU A 158 32.44 26.94 -40.22
N LYS A 159 32.94 27.28 -39.04
CA LYS A 159 32.73 26.56 -37.80
C LYS A 159 31.23 26.38 -37.60
N VAL A 160 30.73 25.17 -37.90
CA VAL A 160 29.36 24.78 -37.60
C VAL A 160 29.16 24.87 -36.10
N GLU A 161 28.47 25.91 -35.63
CA GLU A 161 28.04 26.00 -34.25
C GLU A 161 26.93 24.98 -34.03
N SER A 162 27.34 23.78 -33.60
CA SER A 162 26.43 22.79 -33.05
C SER A 162 25.68 23.42 -31.88
N SER A 163 24.45 23.84 -32.14
CA SER A 163 23.52 24.39 -31.14
C SER A 163 23.01 23.28 -30.23
N SER A 164 23.95 22.60 -29.56
CA SER A 164 23.73 21.59 -28.53
C SER A 164 23.29 22.27 -27.23
N SER A 165 22.16 22.96 -27.28
CA SER A 165 21.40 23.33 -26.09
C SER A 165 20.79 22.05 -25.49
N GLU A 166 21.62 21.26 -24.81
CA GLU A 166 21.15 20.14 -23.98
C GLU A 166 20.22 20.74 -22.93
N ALA A 167 18.91 20.59 -23.14
CA ALA A 167 17.89 21.15 -22.27
C ALA A 167 18.12 20.64 -20.85
N ALA A 168 18.24 21.56 -19.89
CA ALA A 168 18.62 21.21 -18.53
C ALA A 168 17.64 20.18 -17.95
N LYS A 169 18.15 18.97 -17.66
CA LYS A 169 17.34 17.82 -17.25
C LYS A 169 16.43 18.19 -16.08
N PRO A 170 15.13 17.80 -16.08
CA PRO A 170 14.17 18.33 -15.13
C PRO A 170 14.59 18.01 -13.69
N LYS A 171 14.66 19.04 -12.84
CA LYS A 171 15.04 18.88 -11.44
C LYS A 171 13.85 18.37 -10.63
N GLY A 172 13.86 17.09 -10.29
CA GLY A 172 12.90 16.49 -9.37
C GLY A 172 12.57 15.04 -9.71
N VAL A 173 11.63 14.50 -8.95
CA VAL A 173 11.04 13.18 -9.18
C VAL A 173 10.13 13.22 -10.41
N PHE A 174 10.12 12.16 -11.20
CA PHE A 174 9.17 11.97 -12.28
C PHE A 174 7.76 11.74 -11.73
N LEU A 175 6.80 12.53 -12.20
CA LEU A 175 5.37 12.33 -11.97
C LEU A 175 4.64 12.37 -13.32
N ALA A 176 3.50 11.69 -13.38
CA ALA A 176 2.56 11.86 -14.48
C ALA A 176 1.99 13.29 -14.48
N GLU A 177 1.90 13.92 -15.67
CA GLU A 177 1.36 15.28 -15.87
C GLU A 177 -0.07 15.44 -15.33
N GLY A 178 -0.89 14.39 -15.47
CA GLY A 178 -2.23 14.35 -14.91
C GLY A 178 -2.22 14.31 -13.37
N THR A 179 -2.82 15.33 -12.76
CA THR A 179 -2.84 15.54 -11.31
C THR A 179 -4.04 14.92 -10.59
N ASP A 180 -5.02 14.41 -11.32
CA ASP A 180 -6.27 13.84 -10.80
C ASP A 180 -6.05 12.46 -10.17
N GLU A 181 -6.09 12.39 -8.85
CA GLU A 181 -5.77 11.22 -8.03
C GLU A 181 -6.90 10.18 -8.03
N THR A 182 -8.07 10.53 -8.59
CA THR A 182 -9.20 9.63 -8.78
C THR A 182 -9.05 8.74 -10.03
N LYS A 183 -8.08 9.03 -10.91
CA LYS A 183 -7.85 8.33 -12.18
C LYS A 183 -6.43 7.76 -12.28
N ASP A 184 -6.29 6.63 -12.99
CA ASP A 184 -4.96 6.12 -13.38
C ASP A 184 -4.41 7.01 -14.51
N GLN A 185 -3.14 7.42 -14.43
CA GLN A 185 -2.57 8.43 -15.34
C GLN A 185 -1.62 7.84 -16.40
N LEU A 186 -0.86 6.80 -16.04
CA LEU A 186 0.06 6.08 -16.94
C LEU A 186 -0.27 4.59 -16.95
N LYS A 187 0.10 3.90 -18.03
CA LYS A 187 0.12 2.43 -18.04
C LYS A 187 1.13 1.92 -17.02
N VAL A 188 0.78 0.85 -16.33
CA VAL A 188 1.58 0.26 -15.24
C VAL A 188 2.01 -1.14 -15.62
N LYS A 189 3.32 -1.39 -15.55
CA LYS A 189 3.88 -2.72 -15.51
C LYS A 189 3.74 -3.25 -14.09
N TYR A 190 3.04 -4.36 -13.93
CA TYR A 190 2.65 -4.93 -12.64
C TYR A 190 3.14 -6.38 -12.58
N ILE A 191 4.03 -6.67 -11.62
CA ILE A 191 4.77 -7.94 -11.53
C ILE A 191 4.47 -8.56 -10.17
N GLU A 192 3.79 -9.70 -10.16
CA GLU A 192 3.49 -10.47 -8.95
C GLU A 192 4.62 -11.47 -8.63
N ARG A 193 4.59 -12.06 -7.42
CA ARG A 193 5.54 -13.09 -6.97
C ARG A 193 7.00 -12.64 -7.07
N THR A 194 7.27 -11.45 -6.53
CA THR A 194 8.58 -10.77 -6.63
C THR A 194 8.94 -10.11 -5.28
N GLY A 195 9.86 -9.15 -5.27
CA GLY A 195 10.39 -8.57 -4.03
C GLY A 195 11.50 -9.42 -3.39
N HIS A 196 11.86 -9.07 -2.16
CA HIS A 196 13.01 -9.65 -1.45
C HIS A 196 12.84 -11.13 -1.08
N ASP A 197 11.60 -11.59 -0.98
CA ASP A 197 11.16 -12.92 -0.55
C ASP A 197 10.40 -13.70 -1.64
N GLY A 198 10.16 -13.07 -2.81
CA GLY A 198 9.39 -13.64 -3.91
C GLY A 198 7.87 -13.68 -3.70
N GLY A 199 7.34 -13.06 -2.65
CA GLY A 199 5.90 -13.02 -2.36
C GLY A 199 5.23 -11.66 -2.57
N GLY A 200 6.00 -10.59 -2.75
CA GLY A 200 5.51 -9.24 -2.99
C GLY A 200 5.07 -8.97 -4.43
N ILE A 201 4.68 -7.71 -4.68
CA ILE A 201 4.26 -7.20 -6.01
C ILE A 201 5.04 -5.92 -6.32
N LEU A 202 5.72 -5.88 -7.46
CA LEU A 202 6.42 -4.69 -7.97
C LEU A 202 5.59 -4.05 -9.08
N ALA A 203 5.20 -2.78 -8.91
CA ALA A 203 4.45 -2.02 -9.90
C ALA A 203 5.13 -0.68 -10.21
N TYR A 204 5.22 -0.31 -11.49
CA TYR A 204 5.85 0.93 -11.95
C TYR A 204 5.31 1.36 -13.33
N PRO A 205 5.48 2.63 -13.75
CA PRO A 205 5.15 3.07 -15.11
C PRO A 205 5.75 2.14 -16.16
N GLU A 206 4.94 1.70 -17.14
CA GLU A 206 5.38 0.82 -18.22
C GLU A 206 6.52 1.45 -19.05
N GLN A 207 6.53 2.78 -19.13
CA GLN A 207 7.62 3.60 -19.64
C GLN A 207 8.23 4.39 -18.48
N LEU A 208 9.46 4.06 -18.10
CA LEU A 208 10.25 4.78 -17.09
C LEU A 208 10.96 5.97 -17.73
N SER A 209 11.08 7.09 -17.00
CA SER A 209 11.81 8.28 -17.44
C SER A 209 13.31 8.00 -17.66
N ASN A 210 13.94 8.76 -18.56
CA ASN A 210 15.38 8.66 -18.86
C ASN A 210 16.19 9.87 -18.36
N ASP A 211 15.51 10.91 -17.92
CA ASP A 211 16.01 12.23 -17.55
C ASP A 211 15.70 12.60 -16.09
N GLN A 212 14.66 12.00 -15.51
CA GLN A 212 14.27 12.08 -14.11
C GLN A 212 14.30 10.70 -13.43
N LYS A 213 14.21 10.70 -12.09
CA LYS A 213 14.12 9.48 -11.27
C LYS A 213 12.73 9.32 -10.67
N HIS A 214 12.34 8.08 -10.41
CA HIS A 214 11.08 7.74 -9.76
C HIS A 214 11.27 7.62 -8.24
N ALA A 215 10.34 8.18 -7.47
CA ALA A 215 10.27 7.96 -6.02
C ALA A 215 9.70 6.57 -5.71
N VAL A 216 10.06 6.03 -4.54
CA VAL A 216 9.68 4.68 -4.10
C VAL A 216 8.54 4.73 -3.09
N VAL A 217 7.56 3.86 -3.24
CA VAL A 217 6.51 3.63 -2.21
C VAL A 217 6.50 2.17 -1.80
N VAL A 218 6.65 1.88 -0.51
CA VAL A 218 6.36 0.55 0.05
C VAL A 218 4.87 0.45 0.34
N TRP A 219 4.22 -0.65 -0.07
CA TRP A 219 2.82 -0.93 0.30
C TRP A 219 2.70 -2.14 1.24
N GLY A 220 2.24 -1.92 2.48
CA GLY A 220 1.91 -2.98 3.43
C GLY A 220 0.46 -3.46 3.31
N PRO A 221 0.18 -4.76 3.06
CA PRO A 221 -1.17 -5.30 3.18
C PRO A 221 -1.64 -5.38 4.65
N GLY A 222 -2.96 -5.48 4.83
CA GLY A 222 -3.55 -5.79 6.14
C GLY A 222 -3.24 -7.22 6.61
N GLY A 223 -3.37 -7.47 7.91
CA GLY A 223 -3.07 -8.78 8.51
C GLY A 223 -3.81 -9.93 7.83
N GLY A 224 -3.11 -11.02 7.56
CA GLY A 224 -3.67 -12.20 6.87
C GLY A 224 -4.14 -11.97 5.42
N THR A 225 -3.88 -10.81 4.82
CA THR A 225 -4.32 -10.47 3.46
C THR A 225 -3.15 -10.48 2.48
N GLU A 226 -3.30 -11.13 1.33
CA GLU A 226 -2.28 -11.06 0.26
C GLU A 226 -2.22 -9.67 -0.40
N PRO A 227 -1.04 -9.23 -0.90
CA PRO A 227 -0.89 -7.92 -1.57
C PRO A 227 -1.79 -7.74 -2.80
N GLY A 228 -2.21 -8.84 -3.45
CA GLY A 228 -3.11 -8.80 -4.62
C GLY A 228 -4.45 -8.11 -4.35
N ALA A 229 -4.97 -8.18 -3.11
CA ALA A 229 -6.21 -7.51 -2.70
C ALA A 229 -6.13 -5.97 -2.81
N TYR A 230 -4.92 -5.41 -2.72
CA TYR A 230 -4.63 -3.97 -2.79
C TYR A 230 -4.23 -3.54 -4.20
N GLY A 231 -4.45 -4.39 -5.21
CA GLY A 231 -4.04 -4.18 -6.60
C GLY A 231 -4.59 -2.90 -7.26
N GLY A 232 -5.64 -2.29 -6.70
CA GLY A 232 -6.14 -0.97 -7.10
C GLY A 232 -5.19 0.17 -6.70
N ILE A 233 -4.94 0.36 -5.39
CA ILE A 233 -4.04 1.41 -4.89
C ILE A 233 -2.59 1.22 -5.35
N ILE A 234 -2.11 -0.04 -5.45
CA ILE A 234 -0.78 -0.35 -5.99
C ILE A 234 -0.65 0.13 -7.45
N ARG A 235 -1.66 -0.12 -8.29
CA ARG A 235 -1.67 0.37 -9.69
C ARG A 235 -1.84 1.89 -9.75
N ARG A 236 -2.75 2.48 -8.96
CA ARG A 236 -2.95 3.93 -8.92
C ARG A 236 -1.66 4.68 -8.60
N LEU A 237 -0.98 4.32 -7.51
CA LEU A 237 0.31 4.93 -7.12
C LEU A 237 1.35 4.79 -8.25
N ALA A 238 1.52 3.59 -8.80
CA ALA A 238 2.44 3.37 -9.92
C ALA A 238 2.08 4.24 -11.15
N SER A 239 0.79 4.39 -11.46
CA SER A 239 0.32 5.18 -12.60
C SER A 239 0.62 6.68 -12.47
N HIS A 240 0.76 7.21 -11.24
CA HIS A 240 1.13 8.61 -11.02
C HIS A 240 2.64 8.89 -11.13
N GLY A 241 3.47 7.87 -11.33
CA GLY A 241 4.92 8.00 -11.49
C GLY A 241 5.77 7.24 -10.46
N PHE A 242 5.18 6.63 -9.43
CA PHE A 242 5.93 5.94 -8.37
C PHE A 242 6.41 4.54 -8.78
N VAL A 243 7.50 4.08 -8.16
CA VAL A 243 7.87 2.66 -8.15
C VAL A 243 7.40 2.06 -6.83
N VAL A 244 6.39 1.19 -6.91
CA VAL A 244 5.68 0.63 -5.76
C VAL A 244 6.15 -0.80 -5.52
N ILE A 245 6.56 -1.11 -4.29
CA ILE A 245 6.81 -2.50 -3.83
C ILE A 245 5.80 -2.85 -2.73
N ALA A 246 4.80 -3.66 -3.08
CA ALA A 246 3.90 -4.24 -2.11
C ALA A 246 4.54 -5.46 -1.45
N LEU A 247 4.44 -5.55 -0.13
CA LEU A 247 5.00 -6.62 0.69
C LEU A 247 4.12 -7.87 0.64
N ARG A 248 4.69 -9.07 0.79
CA ARG A 248 3.93 -10.33 0.91
C ARG A 248 2.98 -10.30 2.12
N GLU A 249 3.45 -9.73 3.23
CA GLU A 249 2.72 -9.57 4.48
C GLU A 249 3.20 -8.29 5.19
N SER A 250 2.68 -7.99 6.37
CA SER A 250 3.15 -6.88 7.21
C SER A 250 3.09 -7.29 8.68
N PRO A 251 4.24 -7.53 9.33
CA PRO A 251 4.30 -7.88 10.75
C PRO A 251 4.15 -6.69 11.72
N GLY A 252 4.05 -5.46 11.23
CA GLY A 252 3.83 -4.27 12.05
C GLY A 252 5.10 -3.76 12.77
N ASN A 253 6.29 -4.02 12.22
CA ASN A 253 7.56 -3.78 12.91
C ASN A 253 8.75 -3.39 12.01
N ALA A 254 8.54 -3.23 10.70
CA ALA A 254 9.51 -2.91 9.63
C ALA A 254 10.37 -4.07 9.10
N THR A 255 10.14 -5.30 9.55
CA THR A 255 10.93 -6.49 9.14
C THR A 255 10.62 -7.00 7.72
N GLN A 256 9.62 -6.45 7.03
CA GLN A 256 9.38 -6.71 5.60
C GLN A 256 9.65 -5.47 4.75
N ALA A 257 9.34 -4.27 5.25
CA ALA A 257 9.59 -3.01 4.55
C ALA A 257 11.09 -2.75 4.28
N ILE A 258 11.96 -2.88 5.30
CA ILE A 258 13.39 -2.57 5.17
C ILE A 258 14.11 -3.55 4.21
N PRO A 259 13.87 -4.87 4.25
CA PRO A 259 14.38 -5.80 3.24
C PRO A 259 13.88 -5.52 1.82
N ALA A 260 12.63 -5.09 1.64
CA ALA A 260 12.08 -4.72 0.33
C ALA A 260 12.78 -3.47 -0.26
N LEU A 261 13.08 -2.47 0.57
CA LEU A 261 13.89 -1.31 0.18
C LEU A 261 15.33 -1.71 -0.19
N ASN A 262 15.95 -2.59 0.59
CA ASN A 262 17.28 -3.13 0.30
C ASN A 262 17.32 -3.92 -1.02
N TRP A 263 16.21 -4.54 -1.42
CA TRP A 263 16.08 -5.24 -2.70
C TRP A 263 15.90 -4.26 -3.88
N LEU A 264 15.06 -3.23 -3.74
CA LEU A 264 14.95 -2.16 -4.73
C LEU A 264 16.27 -1.39 -4.92
N GLU A 265 17.00 -1.13 -3.83
CA GLU A 265 18.30 -0.46 -3.90
C GLU A 265 19.35 -1.29 -4.65
N LYS A 266 19.32 -2.63 -4.52
CA LYS A 266 20.14 -3.53 -5.34
C LYS A 266 19.78 -3.45 -6.82
N LYS A 267 18.49 -3.48 -7.17
CA LYS A 267 18.02 -3.31 -8.56
C LYS A 267 18.43 -1.97 -9.16
N ASN A 268 18.33 -0.88 -8.40
CA ASN A 268 18.78 0.46 -8.82
C ASN A 268 20.30 0.54 -9.12
N LYS A 269 21.10 -0.45 -8.67
CA LYS A 269 22.55 -0.53 -8.83
C LYS A 269 23.03 -1.62 -9.81
N ASP A 270 22.14 -2.51 -10.27
CA ASP A 270 22.46 -3.57 -11.22
C ASP A 270 22.26 -3.08 -12.67
N PRO A 271 23.31 -2.97 -13.52
CA PRO A 271 23.18 -2.48 -14.90
C PRO A 271 22.34 -3.37 -15.82
N ASN A 272 21.94 -4.57 -15.36
CA ASN A 272 21.09 -5.50 -16.10
C ASN A 272 19.60 -5.39 -15.72
N ASP A 273 19.25 -4.65 -14.65
CA ASP A 273 17.87 -4.52 -14.20
C ASP A 273 17.14 -3.34 -14.89
N PRO A 274 15.85 -3.47 -15.26
CA PRO A 274 15.08 -2.37 -15.81
C PRO A 274 14.98 -1.12 -14.92
N LEU A 275 15.22 -1.24 -13.62
CA LEU A 275 15.25 -0.12 -12.67
C LEU A 275 16.64 0.51 -12.49
N TYR A 276 17.65 0.13 -13.28
CA TYR A 276 19.02 0.65 -13.15
C TYR A 276 19.08 2.18 -13.20
N GLN A 277 19.60 2.78 -12.12
CA GLN A 277 19.65 4.23 -11.88
C GLN A 277 18.29 4.96 -11.92
N LYS A 278 17.16 4.26 -12.08
CA LYS A 278 15.82 4.84 -12.21
C LYS A 278 15.21 5.31 -10.90
N LEU A 279 15.69 4.81 -9.75
CA LEU A 279 15.09 5.12 -8.45
C LEU A 279 15.84 6.25 -7.73
N ASP A 280 15.08 7.14 -7.10
CA ASP A 280 15.56 8.07 -6.08
C ASP A 280 15.33 7.47 -4.69
N MET A 281 16.36 6.84 -4.13
CA MET A 281 16.33 6.26 -2.79
C MET A 281 16.40 7.31 -1.67
N THR A 282 16.43 8.61 -1.98
CA THR A 282 16.22 9.71 -1.01
C THR A 282 14.74 10.14 -0.94
N LYS A 283 13.90 9.60 -1.83
CA LYS A 283 12.46 9.87 -1.94
C LYS A 283 11.68 8.58 -1.75
N VAL A 284 11.71 8.05 -0.53
CA VAL A 284 10.95 6.85 -0.14
C VAL A 284 9.81 7.22 0.81
N GLY A 285 8.62 6.69 0.53
CA GLY A 285 7.50 6.71 1.46
C GLY A 285 6.97 5.30 1.73
N CYS A 286 6.25 5.14 2.85
CA CYS A 286 5.56 3.89 3.18
C CYS A 286 4.06 4.12 3.35
N SER A 287 3.24 3.18 2.92
CA SER A 287 1.79 3.24 3.08
C SER A 287 1.25 1.82 3.28
N GLY A 288 0.14 1.67 3.95
CA GLY A 288 -0.46 0.34 4.08
C GLY A 288 -1.76 0.31 4.85
N HIS A 289 -2.48 -0.79 4.68
CA HIS A 289 -3.75 -1.05 5.33
C HIS A 289 -3.54 -1.70 6.71
N SER A 290 -4.21 -1.22 7.77
CA SER A 290 -4.27 -1.94 9.06
C SER A 290 -2.86 -2.28 9.59
N MET A 291 -2.50 -3.55 9.75
CA MET A 291 -1.13 -3.98 10.14
C MET A 291 -0.02 -3.45 9.19
N GLY A 292 -0.32 -3.27 7.91
CA GLY A 292 0.56 -2.62 6.92
C GLY A 292 0.76 -1.12 7.14
N GLY A 293 -0.17 -0.46 7.85
CA GLY A 293 0.05 0.88 8.39
C GLY A 293 1.11 0.87 9.49
N LEU A 294 1.03 -0.04 10.45
CA LEU A 294 2.04 -0.19 11.52
C LEU A 294 3.42 -0.55 10.95
N GLU A 295 3.48 -1.40 9.93
CA GLU A 295 4.72 -1.72 9.20
C GLU A 295 5.31 -0.47 8.52
N SER A 296 4.44 0.43 8.03
CA SER A 296 4.84 1.70 7.38
C SER A 296 5.32 2.76 8.37
N GLU A 297 4.64 2.89 9.51
CA GLU A 297 5.04 3.76 10.61
C GLU A 297 6.40 3.32 11.19
N GLN A 298 6.56 2.02 11.46
CA GLN A 298 7.81 1.48 11.99
C GLN A 298 8.96 1.60 10.98
N ALA A 299 8.68 1.54 9.67
CA ALA A 299 9.67 1.84 8.64
C ALA A 299 10.04 3.33 8.62
N LEU A 300 9.08 4.24 8.81
CA LEU A 300 9.32 5.68 8.94
C LEU A 300 10.20 6.02 10.15
N ILE A 301 10.03 5.30 11.27
CA ILE A 301 10.82 5.46 12.49
C ILE A 301 12.24 4.88 12.33
N LYS A 302 12.38 3.69 11.71
CA LYS A 302 13.62 2.89 11.76
C LYS A 302 14.53 3.00 10.52
N ASP A 303 14.08 3.56 9.42
CA ASP A 303 14.85 3.68 8.17
C ASP A 303 14.94 5.13 7.69
N ASP A 304 16.17 5.67 7.61
CA ASP A 304 16.42 7.06 7.23
C ASP A 304 16.08 7.38 5.77
N ARG A 305 15.94 6.37 4.90
CA ARG A 305 15.48 6.58 3.51
C ARG A 305 14.01 6.97 3.46
N VAL A 306 13.21 6.48 4.41
CA VAL A 306 11.77 6.73 4.48
C VAL A 306 11.53 8.10 5.11
N ILE A 307 10.96 9.02 4.33
CA ILE A 307 10.72 10.43 4.72
C ILE A 307 9.25 10.76 4.99
N THR A 308 8.32 9.90 4.54
CA THR A 308 6.89 10.08 4.79
C THR A 308 6.14 8.76 4.94
N ALA A 309 5.03 8.76 5.69
CA ALA A 309 4.08 7.65 5.67
C ALA A 309 2.61 8.09 5.60
N MET A 310 1.76 7.23 5.04
CA MET A 310 0.29 7.36 5.11
C MET A 310 -0.34 6.05 5.60
N LEU A 311 -0.87 6.05 6.81
CA LEU A 311 -1.45 4.87 7.43
C LEU A 311 -2.93 4.79 7.03
N ASN A 312 -3.35 3.71 6.37
CA ASN A 312 -4.72 3.54 5.88
C ASN A 312 -5.46 2.61 6.87
N ASN A 313 -6.47 3.12 7.56
CA ASN A 313 -7.24 2.41 8.61
C ASN A 313 -6.34 1.65 9.59
N SER A 314 -5.45 2.38 10.26
CA SER A 314 -4.46 1.83 11.18
C SER A 314 -4.22 2.78 12.35
N GLY A 315 -3.68 2.25 13.44
CA GLY A 315 -3.16 3.00 14.58
C GLY A 315 -2.56 2.08 15.65
N ASP A 316 -1.50 2.55 16.30
CA ASP A 316 -0.76 1.85 17.36
C ASP A 316 -1.69 1.55 18.55
N LEU A 317 -1.57 0.37 19.15
CA LEU A 317 -2.32 0.02 20.37
C LEU A 317 -1.70 0.65 21.62
N GLY A 318 -0.42 1.04 21.59
CA GLY A 318 0.22 1.82 22.65
C GLY A 318 0.06 3.34 22.49
N HIS A 319 -0.37 3.81 21.33
CA HIS A 319 -0.41 5.23 20.94
C HIS A 319 0.94 5.97 21.07
N THR A 320 2.06 5.24 21.02
CA THR A 320 3.41 5.78 21.26
C THR A 320 4.29 5.84 20.02
N ALA A 321 4.10 4.95 19.03
CA ALA A 321 4.99 4.85 17.87
C ALA A 321 5.08 6.19 17.10
N MET A 322 3.95 6.82 16.79
CA MET A 322 3.88 8.13 16.12
C MET A 322 4.67 9.23 16.83
N SER A 323 4.90 9.13 18.15
CA SER A 323 5.68 10.12 18.91
C SER A 323 7.20 9.99 18.73
N GLN A 324 7.66 8.88 18.15
CA GLN A 324 9.06 8.59 17.84
C GLN A 324 9.45 9.06 16.42
N VAL A 325 8.49 9.51 15.60
CA VAL A 325 8.72 10.04 14.25
C VAL A 325 9.49 11.36 14.34
N SER A 326 10.64 11.43 13.66
CA SER A 326 11.49 12.62 13.59
C SER A 326 10.73 13.86 13.07
N THR A 327 11.06 15.04 13.60
CA THR A 327 10.54 16.33 13.11
C THR A 327 10.90 16.66 11.66
N SER A 328 11.89 15.96 11.08
CA SER A 328 12.26 16.05 9.66
C SER A 328 11.43 15.16 8.73
N LYS A 329 10.56 14.29 9.26
CA LYS A 329 9.72 13.33 8.52
C LYS A 329 8.24 13.69 8.68
N THR A 330 7.37 13.25 7.77
CA THR A 330 5.93 13.55 7.81
C THR A 330 5.07 12.30 7.92
N ILE A 331 3.91 12.37 8.57
CA ILE A 331 3.03 11.21 8.73
C ILE A 331 1.53 11.57 8.69
N GLY A 332 0.77 10.87 7.86
CA GLY A 332 -0.68 10.98 7.77
C GLY A 332 -1.38 9.69 8.20
N ILE A 333 -2.60 9.80 8.70
CA ILE A 333 -3.52 8.68 8.91
C ILE A 333 -4.84 8.98 8.17
N VAL A 334 -5.29 8.08 7.31
CA VAL A 334 -6.59 8.13 6.61
C VAL A 334 -7.46 6.96 7.01
N TYR A 335 -8.69 7.21 7.45
CA TYR A 335 -9.52 6.21 8.14
C TYR A 335 -11.02 6.52 8.04
N GLY A 336 -11.87 5.57 8.44
CA GLY A 336 -13.33 5.68 8.37
C GLY A 336 -13.99 6.06 9.70
N GLU A 337 -15.13 6.74 9.66
CA GLU A 337 -15.91 7.12 10.85
C GLU A 337 -16.37 5.93 11.71
N GLY A 338 -16.73 4.82 11.07
CA GLY A 338 -17.12 3.55 11.69
C GLY A 338 -16.01 2.52 11.75
N GLY A 339 -14.78 2.85 11.33
CA GLY A 339 -13.64 1.94 11.34
C GLY A 339 -13.21 1.56 12.76
N MET A 340 -13.00 0.26 13.00
CA MET A 340 -12.65 -0.26 14.34
C MET A 340 -11.35 0.35 14.91
N GLU A 341 -10.41 0.73 14.02
CA GLU A 341 -9.15 1.39 14.32
C GLU A 341 -9.29 2.81 14.86
N ARG A 342 -10.47 3.45 14.69
CA ARG A 342 -10.64 4.89 14.91
C ARG A 342 -10.10 5.38 16.26
N PRO A 343 -10.32 4.70 17.40
CA PRO A 343 -9.79 5.15 18.68
C PRO A 343 -8.26 5.23 18.69
N ASN A 344 -7.58 4.30 18.01
CA ASN A 344 -6.12 4.31 17.87
C ASN A 344 -5.68 5.46 16.95
N ALA A 345 -6.24 5.55 15.74
CA ALA A 345 -5.93 6.61 14.78
C ALA A 345 -6.12 8.03 15.38
N GLU A 346 -7.19 8.22 16.15
CA GLU A 346 -7.46 9.46 16.88
C GLU A 346 -6.50 9.63 18.08
N ALA A 347 -6.15 8.58 18.84
CA ALA A 347 -5.23 8.68 20.00
C ALA A 347 -3.77 8.92 19.60
N ASP A 348 -3.26 8.22 18.58
CA ASP A 348 -1.90 8.36 18.04
C ASP A 348 -1.64 9.82 17.63
N TYR A 349 -2.53 10.36 16.79
CA TYR A 349 -2.48 11.75 16.36
C TYR A 349 -2.67 12.73 17.51
N ASN A 350 -3.49 12.42 18.51
CA ASN A 350 -3.67 13.29 19.68
C ASN A 350 -2.55 13.17 20.74
N ASN A 351 -1.62 12.22 20.61
CA ASN A 351 -0.48 12.13 21.51
C ASN A 351 0.36 13.42 21.46
N ARG A 352 0.54 14.02 22.65
CA ARG A 352 1.29 15.27 22.86
C ARG A 352 2.79 15.13 22.58
N GLY A 353 3.31 13.91 22.55
CA GLY A 353 4.68 13.58 22.17
C GLY A 353 4.97 13.80 20.68
N VAL A 354 3.98 13.61 19.78
CA VAL A 354 4.16 13.74 18.33
C VAL A 354 4.58 15.17 17.95
N LYS A 355 5.86 15.33 17.57
CA LYS A 355 6.44 16.60 17.10
C LYS A 355 6.60 16.68 15.58
N ALA A 356 6.54 15.55 14.87
CA ALA A 356 6.53 15.51 13.42
C ALA A 356 5.31 16.26 12.84
N PRO A 357 5.45 16.91 11.65
CA PRO A 357 4.33 17.32 10.83
C PRO A 357 3.38 16.14 10.58
N ALA A 358 2.16 16.25 11.12
CA ALA A 358 1.22 15.13 11.22
C ALA A 358 -0.17 15.52 10.72
N CYS A 359 -0.88 14.58 10.08
CA CYS A 359 -2.25 14.75 9.63
C CYS A 359 -3.15 13.55 10.01
N LEU A 360 -4.43 13.83 10.28
CA LEU A 360 -5.46 12.86 10.60
C LEU A 360 -6.70 13.17 9.75
N ILE A 361 -7.09 12.23 8.88
CA ILE A 361 -8.02 12.44 7.76
C ILE A 361 -9.18 11.44 7.87
N LYS A 362 -10.31 11.87 8.46
CA LYS A 362 -11.50 11.02 8.59
C LYS A 362 -12.36 11.08 7.33
N MET A 363 -12.79 9.93 6.81
CA MET A 363 -13.84 9.81 5.80
C MET A 363 -15.20 9.77 6.52
N THR A 364 -16.11 10.67 6.16
CA THR A 364 -17.40 10.85 6.88
C THR A 364 -18.61 10.85 5.95
N GLY A 365 -19.77 10.37 6.44
CA GLY A 365 -21.03 10.30 5.69
C GLY A 365 -21.16 9.11 4.73
N GLY A 366 -20.45 8.00 5.00
CA GLY A 366 -20.49 6.78 4.19
C GLY A 366 -21.82 6.03 4.25
N GLN A 367 -21.90 4.89 3.54
CA GLN A 367 -23.09 4.01 3.51
C GLN A 367 -22.86 2.62 4.13
N GLY A 368 -21.69 2.37 4.73
CA GLY A 368 -21.40 1.11 5.39
C GLY A 368 -22.09 0.97 6.75
N ASN A 369 -22.25 -0.28 7.17
CA ASN A 369 -22.86 -0.65 8.46
C ASN A 369 -21.81 -0.89 9.56
N GLU A 370 -20.54 -0.67 9.27
CA GLU A 370 -19.49 -0.64 10.29
C GLU A 370 -19.67 0.61 11.17
N CYS A 371 -19.60 0.41 12.47
CA CYS A 371 -19.90 1.41 13.49
C CYS A 371 -18.86 1.36 14.60
N GLN A 372 -18.31 2.52 14.99
CA GLN A 372 -17.39 2.63 16.12
C GLN A 372 -17.83 3.76 17.04
N GLN A 373 -18.10 3.43 18.31
CA GLN A 373 -18.68 4.31 19.34
C GLN A 373 -19.97 5.06 18.91
N GLY A 374 -20.75 4.52 17.96
CA GLY A 374 -22.02 5.10 17.50
C GLY A 374 -21.92 6.04 16.28
N GLU A 375 -20.73 6.38 15.81
CA GLU A 375 -20.55 6.85 14.42
C GLU A 375 -20.50 5.61 13.50
N CYS A 376 -21.21 5.66 12.37
CA CYS A 376 -21.30 4.58 11.39
C CYS A 376 -21.14 5.11 9.96
N GLY A 377 -20.59 4.31 9.05
CA GLY A 377 -20.48 4.68 7.65
C GLY A 377 -19.24 4.09 6.99
N TRP A 378 -18.21 4.90 6.77
CA TRP A 378 -16.91 4.40 6.29
C TRP A 378 -16.24 3.50 7.35
N GLY A 379 -15.97 2.24 6.99
CA GLY A 379 -15.43 1.22 7.90
C GLY A 379 -13.91 1.01 7.80
N HIS A 380 -13.42 -0.10 8.37
CA HIS A 380 -12.00 -0.48 8.39
C HIS A 380 -11.42 -0.64 6.98
N GLY A 381 -12.26 -1.00 5.99
CA GLY A 381 -11.86 -1.08 4.58
C GLY A 381 -11.92 0.24 3.78
N SER A 382 -12.03 1.42 4.41
CA SER A 382 -12.31 2.66 3.65
C SER A 382 -11.09 3.23 2.89
N GLY A 383 -9.95 3.32 3.54
CA GLY A 383 -8.74 4.03 3.12
C GLY A 383 -8.08 3.49 1.86
N PRO A 384 -7.76 2.18 1.76
CA PRO A 384 -7.10 1.61 0.60
C PRO A 384 -7.96 1.53 -0.67
N TRP A 385 -9.25 1.89 -0.60
CA TRP A 385 -10.21 1.85 -1.71
C TRP A 385 -10.87 3.21 -1.95
N GLY A 386 -11.81 3.65 -1.09
CA GLY A 386 -12.42 4.99 -1.18
C GLY A 386 -11.46 6.11 -0.80
N GLY A 387 -10.52 5.85 0.11
CA GLY A 387 -9.52 6.82 0.57
C GLY A 387 -8.33 7.03 -0.37
N MET A 388 -8.23 6.23 -1.46
CA MET A 388 -7.04 6.16 -2.34
C MET A 388 -6.52 7.53 -2.79
N ALA A 389 -7.42 8.46 -3.12
CA ALA A 389 -7.05 9.79 -3.61
C ALA A 389 -6.24 10.60 -2.59
N ALA A 390 -6.49 10.46 -1.29
CA ALA A 390 -5.73 11.14 -0.24
C ALA A 390 -4.31 10.58 -0.13
N THR A 391 -4.16 9.25 -0.12
CA THR A 391 -2.86 8.56 -0.09
C THR A 391 -2.00 8.92 -1.31
N VAL A 392 -2.60 9.05 -2.49
CA VAL A 392 -1.91 9.45 -3.72
C VAL A 392 -1.48 10.92 -3.68
N ALA A 393 -2.36 11.84 -3.29
CA ALA A 393 -2.04 13.26 -3.15
C ALA A 393 -0.91 13.48 -2.13
N TRP A 394 -0.91 12.74 -1.02
CA TRP A 394 0.12 12.77 0.01
C TRP A 394 1.50 12.36 -0.52
N MET A 395 1.57 11.27 -1.29
CA MET A 395 2.82 10.83 -1.90
C MET A 395 3.31 11.80 -3.00
N ARG A 396 2.40 12.36 -3.81
CA ARG A 396 2.77 13.38 -4.81
C ARG A 396 3.27 14.68 -4.17
N TRP A 397 2.72 15.07 -3.02
CA TRP A 397 3.23 16.18 -2.23
C TRP A 397 4.65 15.88 -1.70
N HIS A 398 4.81 14.93 -0.77
CA HIS A 398 6.06 14.78 -0.02
C HIS A 398 7.19 14.09 -0.79
N LEU A 399 6.88 13.12 -1.64
CA LEU A 399 7.90 12.46 -2.46
C LEU A 399 8.14 13.23 -3.76
N GLY A 400 7.05 13.54 -4.47
CA GLY A 400 7.07 14.19 -5.78
C GLY A 400 7.47 15.67 -5.76
N GLY A 401 7.18 16.39 -4.68
CA GLY A 401 7.46 17.82 -4.57
C GLY A 401 6.33 18.73 -5.06
N GLU A 402 5.09 18.24 -5.17
CA GLU A 402 3.91 19.07 -5.47
C GLU A 402 3.49 19.89 -4.24
N ASP A 403 4.33 20.84 -3.80
CA ASP A 403 4.13 21.65 -2.57
C ASP A 403 2.84 22.49 -2.58
N ASN A 404 2.27 22.76 -3.75
CA ASN A 404 0.94 23.35 -3.88
C ASN A 404 -0.16 22.52 -3.18
N ARG A 405 0.07 21.20 -3.01
CA ARG A 405 -0.83 20.30 -2.27
C ARG A 405 -0.85 20.52 -0.77
N LYS A 406 0.04 21.34 -0.20
CA LYS A 406 -0.09 21.73 1.22
C LYS A 406 -1.48 22.31 1.51
N ALA A 407 -2.09 23.03 0.56
CA ALA A 407 -3.44 23.55 0.67
C ALA A 407 -4.57 22.50 0.56
N ASP A 408 -4.28 21.28 0.07
CA ASP A 408 -5.25 20.18 0.09
C ASP A 408 -5.45 19.62 1.51
N PHE A 409 -4.42 19.71 2.37
CA PHE A 409 -4.35 19.05 3.69
C PHE A 409 -4.24 20.01 4.89
N VAL A 410 -3.55 21.15 4.76
CA VAL A 410 -3.18 22.05 5.87
C VAL A 410 -3.86 23.41 5.72
N GLY A 411 -4.71 23.78 6.69
CA GLY A 411 -5.43 25.05 6.71
C GLY A 411 -6.75 24.94 7.47
N SER A 412 -7.69 25.84 7.17
CA SER A 412 -9.08 25.79 7.65
C SER A 412 -10.07 25.26 6.59
N SER A 413 -9.64 25.18 5.33
CA SER A 413 -10.38 24.59 4.22
C SER A 413 -9.41 24.01 3.19
N GLY A 414 -9.81 22.93 2.53
CA GLY A 414 -8.94 22.17 1.65
C GLY A 414 -9.57 20.83 1.26
N LYS A 415 -9.09 20.24 0.16
CA LYS A 415 -9.69 19.05 -0.46
C LYS A 415 -9.89 17.90 0.52
N TYR A 416 -8.88 17.57 1.33
CA TYR A 416 -8.93 16.52 2.34
C TYR A 416 -9.20 17.05 3.77
N ILE A 417 -9.44 18.35 3.92
CA ILE A 417 -9.87 18.98 5.18
C ILE A 417 -11.40 18.92 5.30
N ASN A 418 -12.13 19.40 4.30
CA ASN A 418 -13.59 19.55 4.33
C ASN A 418 -14.26 19.44 2.95
N GLY A 419 -13.54 18.97 1.92
CA GLY A 419 -14.12 18.70 0.60
C GLY A 419 -14.94 17.41 0.54
N PRO A 420 -15.68 17.17 -0.56
CA PRO A 420 -16.37 15.91 -0.80
C PRO A 420 -15.39 14.77 -1.15
N ILE A 421 -15.80 13.53 -0.86
CA ILE A 421 -15.08 12.33 -1.33
C ILE A 421 -15.48 12.10 -2.78
N VAL A 422 -14.62 12.51 -3.72
CA VAL A 422 -14.96 12.56 -5.16
C VAL A 422 -15.23 11.16 -5.71
N GLY A 423 -16.42 10.99 -6.31
CA GLY A 423 -16.91 9.71 -6.85
C GLY A 423 -17.74 8.88 -5.87
N GLU A 424 -17.76 9.25 -4.61
CA GLU A 424 -18.35 8.48 -3.50
C GLU A 424 -19.32 9.32 -2.67
N ARG A 425 -20.00 8.70 -1.70
CA ARG A 425 -20.81 9.44 -0.71
C ARG A 425 -19.95 9.91 0.46
N GLY A 426 -19.97 11.22 0.72
CA GLY A 426 -19.47 11.78 1.96
C GLY A 426 -18.51 12.95 1.80
N ASN A 427 -17.91 13.37 2.91
CA ASN A 427 -16.92 14.43 2.97
C ASN A 427 -15.70 13.98 3.79
N TRP A 428 -14.57 14.59 3.49
CA TRP A 428 -13.39 14.52 4.34
C TRP A 428 -13.59 15.38 5.60
N LYS A 429 -13.00 14.95 6.71
CA LYS A 429 -12.83 15.71 7.94
C LYS A 429 -11.37 15.56 8.38
N GLY A 430 -10.52 16.34 7.73
CA GLY A 430 -9.08 16.36 7.96
C GLY A 430 -8.64 17.44 8.94
N GLN A 431 -7.56 17.17 9.65
CA GLN A 431 -6.84 18.11 10.50
C GLN A 431 -5.35 17.78 10.48
N CYS A 432 -4.49 18.79 10.61
CA CYS A 432 -3.04 18.63 10.65
C CYS A 432 -2.41 19.53 11.72
N LYS A 433 -1.22 19.13 12.19
CA LYS A 433 -0.44 19.84 13.21
C LYS A 433 1.06 19.82 12.89
N ASN A 434 1.82 20.72 13.52
CA ASN A 434 3.27 20.84 13.38
C ASN A 434 3.76 21.11 11.93
N PHE A 435 2.98 21.84 11.13
CA PHE A 435 3.22 22.16 9.71
C PHE A 435 3.49 23.64 9.45
#